data_AF-A0A538JM47-F1
#
_entry.id   AF-A0A538JM47-F1
#
_cell.length_a   1.000
_cell.length_b   1.000
_cell.length_c   1.000
_cell.angle_alpha   90.00
_cell.angle_beta   90.00
_cell.angle_gamma   90.00
#
_symmetry.space_group_name_H-M   'P 1'
#
loop_
_entity.id
_entity.type
_entity.pdbx_description
1 polymer ?
#
loop_
_entity_poly.entity_id
_entity_poly.type
_entity_poly.pdbx_seq_one_letter_code
_entity_poly.pdbx_strand_id
1 'polypeptide(L)'
;MRAAAERLAAAEAALAAAERDLEHAREKERLGAERAAAEAREGARVASGELARARDSAAALEAEADEASAEAAALERETAATAQRLAALPRLAREAAAAPGSGLDAIESWAARARAALLVLHSALTAERDAVVREANELGSSVLGEPLGATSVIGIGERVERALQSGQP
;
A
#
# COMPACT_ATOMS: atom_id res chain seq x y z
N MET A 1 -0.66 -26.66 -5.21
CA MET A 1 -1.56 -27.25 -6.24
C MET A 1 -1.15 -28.65 -6.69
N ARG A 2 0.09 -28.87 -7.21
CA ARG A 2 0.58 -30.18 -7.68
C ARG A 2 0.36 -31.33 -6.69
N ALA A 3 0.79 -31.15 -5.44
CA ALA A 3 0.62 -32.15 -4.38
C ALA A 3 -0.85 -32.44 -4.01
N ALA A 4 -1.80 -31.51 -4.25
CA ALA A 4 -3.22 -31.76 -4.04
C ALA A 4 -3.83 -32.54 -5.23
N ALA A 5 -3.38 -32.23 -6.46
CA ALA A 5 -3.79 -32.97 -7.65
C ALA A 5 -3.26 -34.41 -7.63
N GLU A 6 -2.01 -34.62 -7.21
CA GLU A 6 -1.42 -35.95 -7.03
C GLU A 6 -2.17 -36.76 -5.96
N ARG A 7 -2.56 -36.12 -4.85
CA ARG A 7 -3.40 -36.75 -3.82
C ARG A 7 -4.77 -37.15 -4.33
N LEU A 8 -5.44 -36.29 -5.12
CA LEU A 8 -6.71 -36.65 -5.75
C LEU A 8 -6.55 -37.84 -6.70
N ALA A 9 -5.53 -37.81 -7.56
CA ALA A 9 -5.26 -38.91 -8.49
C ALA A 9 -4.99 -40.24 -7.76
N ALA A 10 -4.26 -40.21 -6.64
CA ALA A 10 -4.02 -41.39 -5.82
C ALA A 10 -5.31 -41.90 -5.14
N ALA A 11 -6.15 -40.99 -4.64
CA ALA A 11 -7.43 -41.34 -4.00
C ALA A 11 -8.44 -41.90 -5.01
N GLU A 12 -8.51 -41.35 -6.22
CA GLU A 12 -9.35 -41.86 -7.32
C GLU A 12 -8.86 -43.25 -7.78
N ALA A 13 -7.55 -43.47 -7.87
CA ALA A 13 -6.99 -44.78 -8.17
C ALA A 13 -7.31 -45.82 -7.09
N ALA A 14 -7.24 -45.43 -5.81
CA ALA A 14 -7.62 -46.27 -4.68
C ALA A 14 -9.12 -46.60 -4.67
N LEU A 15 -9.98 -45.63 -4.98
CA LEU A 15 -11.42 -45.84 -5.15
C LEU A 15 -11.71 -46.84 -6.28
N ALA A 16 -11.10 -46.63 -7.46
CA ALA A 16 -11.28 -47.53 -8.60
C ALA A 16 -10.79 -48.96 -8.30
N ALA A 17 -9.74 -49.12 -7.49
CA ALA A 17 -9.29 -50.42 -7.03
C ALA A 17 -10.31 -51.05 -6.06
N ALA A 18 -10.76 -50.31 -5.05
CA ALA A 18 -11.72 -50.81 -4.06
C ALA A 18 -13.09 -51.16 -4.67
N GLU A 19 -13.55 -50.41 -5.69
CA GLU A 19 -14.79 -50.72 -6.41
C GLU A 19 -14.67 -52.01 -7.23
N ARG A 20 -13.52 -52.25 -7.87
CA ARG A 20 -13.23 -53.53 -8.55
C ARG A 20 -13.18 -54.70 -7.56
N ASP A 21 -12.53 -54.51 -6.42
CA ASP A 21 -12.44 -55.56 -5.40
C ASP A 21 -13.83 -55.90 -4.83
N LEU A 22 -14.70 -54.90 -4.66
CA LEU A 22 -16.10 -55.09 -4.28
C LEU A 22 -16.90 -55.86 -5.33
N GLU A 23 -16.73 -55.55 -6.62
CA GLU A 23 -17.39 -56.27 -7.71
C GLU A 23 -17.03 -57.77 -7.72
N HIS A 24 -15.78 -58.10 -7.38
CA HIS A 24 -15.28 -59.47 -7.36
C HIS A 24 -15.40 -60.17 -5.99
N ALA A 25 -15.90 -59.47 -4.97
CA ALA A 25 -15.95 -59.98 -3.60
C ALA A 25 -16.95 -61.14 -3.46
N ARG A 26 -16.53 -62.19 -2.76
CA ARG A 26 -17.43 -63.29 -2.39
C ARG A 26 -18.34 -62.88 -1.24
N GLU A 27 -19.45 -63.59 -1.06
CA GLU A 27 -20.46 -63.37 0.00
C GLU A 27 -19.84 -63.09 1.38
N LYS A 28 -18.83 -63.88 1.77
CA LYS A 28 -18.16 -63.78 3.08
C LYS A 28 -17.26 -62.55 3.24
N GLU A 29 -16.81 -61.95 2.14
CA GLU A 29 -15.88 -60.81 2.09
C GLU A 29 -16.58 -59.49 1.73
N ARG A 30 -17.82 -59.58 1.21
CA ARG A 30 -18.59 -58.47 0.66
C ARG A 30 -18.72 -57.29 1.62
N LEU A 31 -19.05 -57.51 2.89
CA LEU A 31 -19.16 -56.43 3.88
C LEU A 31 -17.84 -55.68 4.10
N GLY A 32 -16.70 -56.37 4.01
CA GLY A 32 -15.39 -55.75 4.12
C GLY A 32 -15.06 -54.90 2.89
N ALA A 33 -15.35 -55.43 1.70
CA ALA A 33 -15.16 -54.72 0.44
C ALA A 33 -16.09 -53.50 0.30
N GLU A 34 -17.34 -53.58 0.78
CA GLU A 34 -18.28 -52.46 0.82
C GLU A 34 -17.75 -51.31 1.69
N ARG A 35 -17.16 -51.65 2.85
CA ARG A 35 -16.53 -50.66 3.74
C ARG A 35 -15.30 -50.02 3.10
N ALA A 36 -14.42 -50.84 2.50
CA ALA A 36 -13.22 -50.33 1.82
C ALA A 36 -13.57 -49.39 0.67
N ALA A 37 -14.58 -49.72 -0.14
CA ALA A 37 -15.07 -48.84 -1.21
C ALA A 37 -15.70 -47.55 -0.67
N ALA A 38 -16.44 -47.61 0.44
CA ALA A 38 -17.00 -46.43 1.09
C ALA A 38 -15.90 -45.50 1.64
N GLU A 39 -14.88 -46.05 2.30
CA GLU A 39 -13.73 -45.30 2.81
C GLU A 39 -12.93 -44.65 1.68
N ALA A 40 -12.65 -45.39 0.60
CA ALA A 40 -11.95 -44.86 -0.57
C ALA A 40 -12.76 -43.75 -1.26
N ARG A 41 -14.09 -43.87 -1.28
CA ARG A 41 -14.99 -42.84 -1.86
C ARG A 41 -14.95 -41.56 -1.04
N GLU A 42 -14.98 -41.67 0.28
CA GLU A 42 -14.82 -40.50 1.15
C GLU A 42 -13.44 -39.88 1.00
N GLY A 43 -12.37 -40.70 0.90
CA GLY A 43 -11.02 -40.22 0.62
C GLY A 43 -10.93 -39.41 -0.68
N ALA A 44 -11.53 -39.91 -1.77
CA ALA A 44 -11.58 -39.19 -3.04
C ALA A 44 -12.39 -37.88 -2.93
N ARG A 45 -13.52 -37.89 -2.21
CA ARG A 45 -14.33 -36.68 -1.95
C ARG A 45 -13.53 -35.62 -1.19
N VAL A 46 -12.81 -36.03 -0.15
CA VAL A 46 -11.96 -35.15 0.65
C VAL A 46 -10.83 -34.57 -0.22
N ALA A 47 -10.10 -35.40 -0.95
CA ALA A 47 -9.00 -34.96 -1.81
C ALA A 47 -9.47 -34.01 -2.93
N SER A 48 -10.67 -34.24 -3.47
CA SER A 48 -11.30 -33.36 -4.46
C SER A 48 -11.63 -31.99 -3.86
N GLY A 49 -12.22 -31.97 -2.66
CA GLY A 49 -12.48 -30.73 -1.92
C GLY A 49 -11.21 -29.97 -1.56
N GLU A 50 -10.12 -30.66 -1.22
CA GLU A 50 -8.81 -30.03 -1.00
C GLU A 50 -8.24 -29.39 -2.26
N LEU A 51 -8.34 -30.07 -3.41
CA LEU A 51 -7.89 -29.52 -4.68
C LEU A 51 -8.71 -28.31 -5.10
N ALA A 52 -10.04 -28.34 -4.92
CA ALA A 52 -10.90 -27.18 -5.18
C ALA A 52 -10.48 -25.97 -4.33
N ARG A 53 -10.37 -26.14 -3.00
CA ARG A 53 -9.90 -25.07 -2.10
C ARG A 53 -8.52 -24.54 -2.48
N ALA A 54 -7.60 -25.43 -2.88
CA ALA A 54 -6.27 -25.02 -3.30
C ALA A 54 -6.27 -24.22 -4.62
N ARG A 55 -7.22 -24.48 -5.52
CA ARG A 55 -7.42 -23.70 -6.75
C ARG A 55 -8.02 -22.33 -6.44
N ASP A 56 -9.06 -22.30 -5.61
CA ASP A 56 -9.71 -21.05 -5.21
C ASP A 56 -8.72 -20.13 -4.51
N SER A 57 -7.92 -20.67 -3.58
CA SER A 57 -6.86 -19.92 -2.90
C SER A 57 -5.77 -19.43 -3.86
N ALA A 58 -5.39 -20.23 -4.86
CA ALA A 58 -4.41 -19.80 -5.85
C ALA A 58 -4.94 -18.65 -6.71
N ALA A 59 -6.19 -18.74 -7.17
CA ALA A 59 -6.84 -17.69 -7.94
C ALA A 59 -7.00 -16.39 -7.14
N ALA A 60 -7.34 -16.49 -5.86
CA ALA A 60 -7.40 -15.33 -4.97
C ALA A 60 -6.03 -14.66 -4.82
N LEU A 61 -4.97 -15.44 -4.58
CA LEU A 61 -3.61 -14.92 -4.47
C LEU A 61 -3.09 -14.30 -5.77
N GLU A 62 -3.44 -14.85 -6.93
CA GLU A 62 -3.12 -14.24 -8.24
C GLU A 62 -3.82 -12.89 -8.39
N ALA A 63 -5.11 -12.80 -8.05
CA ALA A 63 -5.85 -11.54 -8.11
C ALA A 63 -5.27 -10.48 -7.15
N GLU A 64 -4.92 -10.87 -5.92
CA GLU A 64 -4.24 -9.99 -4.95
C GLU A 64 -2.87 -9.53 -5.45
N ALA A 65 -2.10 -10.41 -6.10
CA ALA A 65 -0.80 -10.06 -6.66
C ALA A 65 -0.92 -9.09 -7.85
N ASP A 66 -1.92 -9.29 -8.71
CA ASP A 66 -2.21 -8.38 -9.82
C ASP A 66 -2.66 -7.00 -9.32
N GLU A 67 -3.52 -6.95 -8.30
CA GLU A 67 -3.95 -5.71 -7.66
C GLU A 67 -2.77 -4.97 -7.03
N ALA A 68 -1.94 -5.66 -6.23
CA ALA A 68 -0.76 -5.09 -5.61
C ALA A 68 0.25 -4.57 -6.65
N SER A 69 0.42 -5.27 -7.77
CA SER A 69 1.28 -4.82 -8.87
C SER A 69 0.73 -3.55 -9.54
N ALA A 70 -0.58 -3.49 -9.77
CA ALA A 70 -1.23 -2.32 -10.33
C ALA A 70 -1.13 -1.10 -9.40
N GLU A 71 -1.31 -1.30 -8.10
CA GLU A 71 -1.17 -0.26 -7.07
C GLU A 71 0.28 0.25 -7.00
N ALA A 72 1.27 -0.65 -6.98
CA ALA A 72 2.68 -0.26 -6.99
C ALA A 72 3.04 0.58 -8.23
N ALA A 73 2.55 0.18 -9.41
CA ALA A 73 2.76 0.94 -10.64
C ALA A 73 2.04 2.30 -10.63
N ALA A 74 0.86 2.40 -9.99
CA ALA A 74 0.17 3.67 -9.81
C ALA A 74 0.95 4.60 -8.89
N LEU A 75 1.45 4.08 -7.76
CA LEU A 75 2.25 4.83 -6.82
C LEU A 75 3.55 5.34 -7.45
N GLU A 76 4.21 4.54 -8.28
CA GLU A 76 5.39 4.98 -9.05
C GLU A 76 5.07 6.19 -9.94
N ARG A 77 3.95 6.15 -10.68
CA ARG A 77 3.53 7.26 -11.54
C ARG A 77 3.21 8.53 -10.74
N GLU A 78 2.46 8.39 -9.65
CA GLU A 78 2.10 9.52 -8.78
C GLU A 78 3.33 10.13 -8.10
N THR A 79 4.27 9.28 -7.68
CA THR A 79 5.53 9.70 -7.09
C THR A 79 6.39 10.44 -8.12
N ALA A 80 6.49 9.93 -9.36
CA ALA A 80 7.21 10.61 -10.43
C ALA A 80 6.61 11.99 -10.76
N ALA A 81 5.27 12.09 -10.82
CA ALA A 81 4.59 13.38 -11.00
C ALA A 81 4.86 14.34 -9.84
N THR A 82 4.87 13.83 -8.60
CA THR A 82 5.19 14.63 -7.41
C THR A 82 6.64 15.10 -7.43
N ALA A 83 7.59 14.24 -7.79
CA ALA A 83 8.99 14.62 -7.95
C ALA A 83 9.18 15.73 -8.98
N GLN A 84 8.48 15.68 -10.12
CA GLN A 84 8.50 16.76 -11.11
C GLN A 84 8.01 18.09 -10.54
N ARG A 85 6.90 18.08 -9.77
CA ARG A 85 6.38 19.29 -9.09
C ARG A 85 7.40 19.84 -8.09
N LEU A 86 8.04 18.98 -7.31
CA LEU A 86 9.07 19.38 -6.35
C LEU A 86 10.31 19.94 -7.05
N ALA A 87 10.72 19.37 -8.18
CA ALA A 87 11.85 19.84 -8.97
C ALA A 87 11.63 21.23 -9.59
N ALA A 88 10.36 21.62 -9.79
CA ALA A 88 10.00 22.96 -10.25
C ALA A 88 10.06 24.02 -9.14
N LEU A 89 10.24 23.65 -7.86
CA LEU A 89 10.33 24.61 -6.76
C LEU A 89 11.71 25.29 -6.73
N PRO A 90 11.79 26.62 -6.91
CA PRO A 90 13.06 27.32 -7.18
C PRO A 90 14.06 27.32 -6.02
N ARG A 91 13.63 26.98 -4.80
CA ARG A 91 14.44 27.03 -3.57
C ARG A 91 14.63 25.65 -2.92
N LEU A 92 14.06 24.61 -3.50
CA LEU A 92 14.27 23.25 -3.02
C LEU A 92 15.61 22.72 -3.57
N ALA A 93 16.39 22.04 -2.72
CA ALA A 93 17.63 21.44 -3.15
C ALA A 93 17.39 20.42 -4.28
N ARG A 94 18.11 20.55 -5.40
CA ARG A 94 17.94 19.69 -6.58
C ARG A 94 18.05 18.20 -6.26
N GLU A 95 18.98 17.83 -5.38
CA GLU A 95 19.20 16.44 -4.96
C GLU A 95 18.01 15.86 -4.19
N ALA A 96 17.31 16.69 -3.43
CA ALA A 96 16.09 16.29 -2.73
C ALA A 96 14.86 16.22 -3.65
N ALA A 97 14.91 16.92 -4.79
CA ALA A 97 13.88 16.90 -5.82
C ALA A 97 14.16 15.93 -6.98
N ALA A 98 15.33 15.26 -6.96
CA ALA A 98 15.67 14.25 -7.95
C ALA A 98 14.63 13.12 -7.95
N ALA A 99 14.28 12.63 -9.12
CA ALA A 99 13.28 11.57 -9.25
C ALA A 99 13.70 10.30 -8.47
N PRO A 100 12.75 9.56 -7.88
CA PRO A 100 13.04 8.26 -7.29
C PRO A 100 13.49 7.26 -8.36
N GLY A 101 14.20 6.22 -7.90
CA GLY A 101 14.37 5.00 -8.69
C GLY A 101 13.08 4.19 -8.79
N SER A 102 13.12 3.04 -9.47
CA SER A 102 11.99 2.11 -9.57
C SER A 102 11.81 1.30 -8.28
N GLY A 103 10.58 0.92 -7.98
CA GLY A 103 10.22 0.10 -6.83
C GLY A 103 9.90 0.89 -5.55
N LEU A 104 9.15 0.23 -4.67
CA LEU A 104 8.62 0.84 -3.44
C LEU A 104 9.72 1.33 -2.49
N ASP A 105 10.82 0.57 -2.33
CA ASP A 105 11.94 0.96 -1.46
C ASP A 105 12.59 2.27 -1.93
N ALA A 106 12.69 2.46 -3.25
CA ALA A 106 13.23 3.68 -3.83
C ALA A 106 12.28 4.87 -3.62
N ILE A 107 10.96 4.64 -3.72
CA ILE A 107 9.92 5.64 -3.40
C ILE A 107 10.00 6.03 -1.93
N GLU A 108 10.09 5.07 -1.00
CA GLU A 108 10.16 5.34 0.43
C GLU A 108 11.39 6.18 0.79
N SER A 109 12.57 5.75 0.31
CA SER A 109 13.83 6.47 0.53
C SER A 109 13.78 7.88 -0.05
N TRP A 110 13.20 8.03 -1.24
CA TRP A 110 12.99 9.34 -1.86
C TRP A 110 12.03 10.21 -1.04
N ALA A 111 10.90 9.68 -0.60
CA ALA A 111 9.89 10.42 0.16
C ALA A 111 10.46 10.94 1.48
N ALA A 112 11.27 10.14 2.18
CA ALA A 112 11.98 10.55 3.39
C ALA A 112 12.91 11.76 3.13
N ARG A 113 13.71 11.70 2.06
CA ARG A 113 14.62 12.80 1.67
C ARG A 113 13.85 14.05 1.24
N ALA A 114 12.83 13.90 0.40
CA ALA A 114 11.99 14.99 -0.07
C ALA A 114 11.30 15.71 1.11
N ARG A 115 10.74 14.94 2.06
CA ARG A 115 10.12 15.46 3.28
C ARG A 115 11.12 16.25 4.13
N ALA A 116 12.32 15.70 4.35
CA ALA A 116 13.36 16.40 5.10
C ALA A 116 13.73 17.74 4.46
N ALA A 117 13.91 17.77 3.14
CA ALA A 117 14.24 19.01 2.43
C ALA A 117 13.11 20.04 2.47
N LEU A 118 11.85 19.61 2.35
CA LEU A 118 10.69 20.49 2.49
C LEU A 118 10.60 21.11 3.89
N LEU A 119 10.89 20.34 4.94
CA LEU A 119 10.92 20.85 6.32
C LEU A 119 12.02 21.90 6.50
N VAL A 120 13.22 21.66 5.96
CA VAL A 120 14.32 22.64 5.99
C VAL A 120 13.90 23.92 5.25
N LEU A 121 13.36 23.79 4.04
CA LEU A 121 12.89 24.94 3.25
C LEU A 121 11.79 25.72 3.99
N HIS A 122 10.84 25.03 4.60
CA HIS A 122 9.77 25.66 5.38
C HIS A 122 10.32 26.46 6.57
N SER A 123 11.31 25.91 7.29
CA SER A 123 11.94 26.62 8.41
C SER A 123 12.69 27.88 7.96
N ALA A 124 13.40 27.81 6.82
CA ALA A 124 14.09 28.95 6.24
C ALA A 124 13.11 30.06 5.80
N LEU A 125 12.02 29.68 5.12
CA LEU A 125 10.98 30.64 4.70
C LEU A 125 10.30 31.32 5.88
N THR A 126 10.09 30.59 6.98
CA THR A 126 9.52 31.14 8.22
C THR A 126 10.46 32.18 8.83
N ALA A 127 11.75 31.87 8.92
CA ALA A 127 12.76 32.80 9.43
C ALA A 127 12.88 34.07 8.56
N GLU A 128 12.83 33.93 7.24
CA GLU A 128 12.85 35.06 6.31
C GLU A 128 11.61 35.93 6.43
N ARG A 129 10.43 35.34 6.54
CA ARG A 129 9.17 36.06 6.76
C ARG A 129 9.27 36.91 8.03
N ASP A 130 9.76 36.33 9.12
CA ASP A 130 9.88 37.02 10.41
C ASP A 130 10.91 38.16 10.33
N ALA A 131 12.00 37.98 9.56
CA ALA A 131 12.99 39.03 9.30
C ALA A 131 12.40 40.20 8.48
N VAL A 132 11.69 39.91 7.38
CA VAL A 132 11.06 40.92 6.52
C VAL A 132 10.04 41.75 7.31
N VAL A 133 9.25 41.12 8.18
CA VAL A 133 8.27 41.84 8.99
C VAL A 133 8.95 42.73 10.03
N ARG A 134 10.03 42.26 10.64
CA ARG A 134 10.82 43.09 11.55
C ARG A 134 11.38 44.33 10.83
N GLU A 135 12.00 44.13 9.66
CA GLU A 135 12.55 45.23 8.85
C GLU A 135 11.47 46.23 8.43
N ALA A 136 10.29 45.75 8.02
CA ALA A 136 9.16 46.61 7.69
C ALA A 136 8.69 47.45 8.89
N ASN A 137 8.64 46.88 10.10
CA ASN A 137 8.26 47.60 11.31
C ASN A 137 9.32 48.64 11.71
N GLU A 138 10.60 48.32 11.55
CA GLU A 138 11.71 49.24 11.79
C GLU A 138 11.66 50.43 10.82
N LEU A 139 11.47 50.18 9.53
CA LEU A 139 11.29 51.21 8.51
C LEU A 139 10.06 52.07 8.79
N GLY A 140 8.92 51.46 9.12
CA GLY A 140 7.69 52.17 9.45
C GLY A 140 7.85 53.06 10.69
N SER A 141 8.53 52.56 11.73
CA SER A 141 8.82 53.35 12.94
C SER A 141 9.75 54.53 12.63
N SER A 142 10.74 54.34 11.75
CA SER A 142 11.64 55.41 11.32
C SER A 142 10.93 56.50 10.51
N VAL A 143 9.93 56.16 9.71
CA VAL A 143 9.16 57.11 8.90
C VAL A 143 8.11 57.85 9.74
N LEU A 144 7.45 57.15 10.65
CA LEU A 144 6.34 57.69 11.44
C LEU A 144 6.79 58.38 12.74
N GLY A 145 8.02 58.13 13.21
CA GLY A 145 8.56 58.72 14.43
C GLY A 145 7.98 58.12 15.73
N GLU A 146 7.19 57.05 15.62
CA GLU A 146 6.62 56.31 16.74
C GLU A 146 6.86 54.80 16.57
N PRO A 147 7.04 54.02 17.66
CA PRO A 147 7.26 52.59 17.55
C PRO A 147 5.99 51.89 17.05
N LEU A 148 6.08 51.22 15.90
CA LEU A 148 5.04 50.29 15.48
C LEU A 148 5.13 49.05 16.37
N GLY A 149 4.17 48.92 17.30
CA GLY A 149 4.10 47.79 18.22
C GLY A 149 4.20 46.45 17.47
N ALA A 150 5.02 45.54 18.00
CA ALA A 150 5.32 44.23 17.42
C ALA A 150 4.05 43.42 17.17
N THR A 151 3.42 43.65 16.02
CA THR A 151 2.25 42.90 15.61
C THR A 151 2.78 41.57 15.12
N SER A 152 2.86 40.59 16.03
CA SER A 152 3.35 39.25 15.73
C SER A 152 2.61 38.67 14.54
N VAL A 153 3.38 38.25 13.53
CA VAL A 153 2.89 37.64 12.28
C VAL A 153 2.03 36.42 12.55
N ILE A 154 2.32 35.67 13.62
CA ILE A 154 1.52 34.53 14.06
C ILE A 154 0.09 35.00 14.40
N GLY A 155 -0.03 36.12 15.13
CA GLY A 155 -1.34 36.69 15.46
C GLY A 155 -2.09 37.26 14.26
N ILE A 156 -1.40 37.76 13.23
CA ILE A 156 -2.03 38.17 11.97
C ILE A 156 -2.45 36.94 11.17
N GLY A 157 -1.58 35.94 11.05
CA GLY A 157 -1.85 34.68 10.35
C GLY A 157 -3.04 33.95 10.93
N GLU A 158 -3.09 33.75 12.25
CA GLU A 158 -4.23 33.15 12.95
C GLU A 158 -5.52 33.96 12.76
N ARG A 159 -5.46 35.30 12.65
CA ARG A 159 -6.64 36.12 12.35
C ARG A 159 -7.10 35.95 10.90
N VAL A 160 -6.18 35.88 9.94
CA VAL A 160 -6.49 35.66 8.52
C VAL A 160 -7.03 34.25 8.29
N GLU A 161 -6.40 33.23 8.87
CA GLU A 161 -6.85 31.84 8.77
C GLU A 161 -8.25 31.68 9.38
N ARG A 162 -8.50 32.35 10.51
CA ARG A 162 -9.83 32.40 11.15
C ARG A 162 -10.85 33.16 10.28
N ALA A 163 -10.48 34.27 9.65
CA ALA A 163 -11.35 35.02 8.74
C ALA A 163 -11.70 34.23 7.46
N LEU A 164 -10.73 33.50 6.90
CA LEU A 164 -10.95 32.60 5.75
C LEU A 164 -11.84 31.40 6.12
N GLN A 165 -11.75 30.89 7.35
CA GLN A 165 -12.60 29.81 7.86
C GLN A 165 -14.00 30.28 8.28
N SER A 166 -14.16 31.52 8.76
CA SER A 166 -15.46 32.06 9.19
C SER A 166 -16.27 32.73 8.07
N GLY A 167 -15.73 32.82 6.85
CA GLY A 167 -16.45 33.30 5.67
C GLY A 167 -16.94 34.75 5.77
N GLN A 168 -16.33 35.59 6.60
CA GLN A 168 -16.59 37.02 6.65
C GLN A 168 -15.29 37.80 6.43
N PRO A 169 -15.34 38.89 5.63
CA PRO A 169 -14.22 39.81 5.47
C PRO A 169 -13.89 40.54 6.77
#